data_AF-A0A7C6ZVP5-F1
#
_entry.id   AF-A0A7C6ZVP5-F1
#
_cell.length_a   1.000
_cell.length_b   1.000
_cell.length_c   1.000
_cell.angle_alpha   90.00
_cell.angle_beta   90.00
_cell.angle_gamma   90.00
#
_symmetry.space_group_name_H-M   'P 1'
#
loop_
_entity.id
_entity.type
_entity.pdbx_description
1 polymer ?
#
loop_
_entity_poly.entity_id
_entity_poly.type
_entity_poly.pdbx_seq_one_letter_code
_entity_poly.pdbx_strand_id
1 'polypeptide(L)' 'VNAFQAAGVRNRVKVLVGGAAVSQDFADEIGADGYAPDAGAAVRKAKELLAA' A
#
# COMPACT_ATOMS: atom_id res chain seq x y z
N VAL A 1 -9.33 1.22 -0.69
CA VAL A 1 -9.08 2.13 0.47
C VAL A 1 -10.32 2.76 1.09
N ASN A 2 -11.46 2.78 0.39
CA ASN A 2 -12.69 3.48 0.80
C ASN A 2 -13.21 3.09 2.20
N ALA A 3 -13.11 1.82 2.60
CA ALA A 3 -13.52 1.38 3.93
C ALA A 3 -12.72 2.07 5.05
N PHE A 4 -11.41 2.29 4.86
CA PHE A 4 -10.58 3.02 5.82
C PHE A 4 -10.91 4.51 5.85
N GLN A 5 -11.34 5.09 4.73
CA GLN A 5 -11.82 6.47 4.67
C GLN A 5 -13.15 6.60 5.44
N ALA A 6 -14.11 5.70 5.18
CA ALA A 6 -15.39 5.67 5.86
C ALA A 6 -15.25 5.46 7.38
N ALA A 7 -14.29 4.63 7.81
CA ALA A 7 -13.96 4.43 9.21
C ALA A 7 -13.13 5.57 9.84
N GLY A 8 -12.75 6.61 9.07
CA GLY A 8 -11.97 7.75 9.57
C GLY A 8 -10.51 7.43 9.93
N VAL A 9 -9.98 6.29 9.48
CA VAL A 9 -8.64 5.80 9.83
C VAL A 9 -7.65 5.82 8.66
N ARG A 10 -8.06 6.20 7.45
CA ARG A 10 -7.21 6.15 6.25
C ARG A 10 -5.86 6.85 6.43
N ASN A 11 -5.83 7.98 7.12
CA ASN A 11 -4.62 8.77 7.34
C ASN A 11 -3.73 8.25 8.48
N ARG A 12 -4.19 7.22 9.21
CA ARG A 12 -3.49 6.62 10.37
C ARG A 12 -2.79 5.31 10.02
N VAL A 13 -2.96 4.81 8.78
CA VAL A 13 -2.40 3.54 8.32
C VAL A 13 -1.74 3.71 6.96
N LYS A 14 -0.77 2.85 6.67
CA LYS A 14 -0.18 2.70 5.34
C LYS A 14 -0.74 1.44 4.69
N VAL A 15 -1.21 1.56 3.45
CA VAL A 15 -1.77 0.46 2.65
C VAL A 15 -0.75 0.08 1.58
N LEU A 16 -0.15 -1.10 1.74
CA LEU A 16 0.78 -1.68 0.76
C LEU A 16 0.10 -2.88 0.10
N VAL A 17 0.09 -2.92 -1.24
CA VAL A 17 -0.52 -4.01 -2.01
C VAL A 17 0.52 -4.79 -2.83
N GLY A 18 0.21 -6.03 -3.17
CA GLY A 18 1.11 -6.90 -3.95
C GLY A 18 0.42 -8.18 -4.40
N GLY A 19 1.17 -9.01 -5.14
CA GLY A 19 0.68 -10.25 -5.75
C GLY A 19 0.90 -10.26 -7.27
N ALA A 20 0.88 -11.46 -7.87
CA ALA A 20 1.24 -11.66 -9.28
C ALA A 20 0.34 -10.90 -10.28
N ALA A 21 -0.90 -10.60 -9.89
CA ALA A 21 -1.88 -9.87 -10.71
C ALA A 21 -1.92 -8.36 -10.41
N VAL A 22 -1.01 -7.85 -9.59
CA VAL A 22 -1.01 -6.45 -9.12
C VAL A 22 0.17 -5.70 -9.72
N SER A 23 -0.05 -4.45 -10.11
CA SER A 23 0.95 -3.51 -10.61
C SER A 23 1.01 -2.23 -9.79
N GLN A 24 2.02 -1.40 -10.04
CA GLN A 24 2.10 -0.05 -9.49
C GLN A 24 0.88 0.80 -9.93
N ASP A 25 0.53 0.77 -11.22
CA ASP A 25 -0.60 1.53 -11.77
C ASP A 25 -1.92 1.18 -11.04
N PHE A 26 -2.14 -0.10 -10.74
CA PHE A 26 -3.31 -0.52 -9.97
C PHE A 26 -3.28 0.03 -8.54
N ALA A 27 -2.12 -0.01 -7.88
CA ALA A 27 -1.97 0.53 -6.53
C ALA A 27 -2.29 2.03 -6.48
N ASP A 28 -1.84 2.77 -7.49
CA ASP A 28 -2.12 4.20 -7.65
C ASP A 28 -3.61 4.45 -7.93
N GLU A 29 -4.22 3.67 -8.83
CA GLU A 29 -5.65 3.75 -9.15
C GLU A 29 -6.54 3.57 -7.91
N ILE A 30 -6.21 2.59 -7.05
CA ILE A 30 -6.99 2.33 -5.83
C ILE A 30 -6.60 3.21 -4.63
N GLY A 31 -5.60 4.09 -4.78
CA GLY A 31 -5.12 4.99 -3.73
C GLY A 31 -4.35 4.31 -2.59
N ALA A 32 -3.67 3.19 -2.87
CA ALA A 32 -2.73 2.57 -1.94
C ALA A 32 -1.49 3.46 -1.75
N ASP A 33 -0.78 3.28 -0.63
CA ASP A 33 0.46 4.02 -0.35
C ASP A 33 1.69 3.38 -0.99
N GLY A 34 1.57 2.14 -1.45
CA GLY A 34 2.64 1.50 -2.21
C GLY A 34 2.26 0.15 -2.80
N TYR A 35 3.17 -0.34 -3.66
CA TYR A 35 3.15 -1.66 -4.26
C TYR A 35 4.48 -2.39 -4.03
N ALA A 36 4.45 -3.71 -3.99
CA ALA A 36 5.64 -4.55 -4.08
C ALA A 36 5.38 -5.84 -4.90
N PRO A 37 6.31 -6.25 -5.77
CA PRO A 37 6.17 -7.43 -6.63
C PRO A 37 6.46 -8.76 -5.89
N ASP A 38 7.17 -8.71 -4.77
CA ASP A 38 7.56 -9.87 -3.98
C ASP A 38 7.68 -9.54 -2.49
N ALA A 39 7.85 -10.58 -1.67
CA ALA A 39 7.92 -10.44 -0.22
C ALA A 39 9.14 -9.64 0.27
N GLY A 40 10.30 -9.80 -0.38
CA GLY A 40 11.51 -9.09 0.01
C GLY A 40 11.40 -7.59 -0.30
N ALA A 41 10.86 -7.25 -1.47
CA ALA A 41 10.53 -5.89 -1.85
C ALA A 41 9.47 -5.28 -0.92
N ALA A 42 8.45 -6.05 -0.51
CA ALA A 42 7.42 -5.60 0.41
C ALA A 42 7.99 -5.19 1.77
N VAL A 43 8.95 -5.95 2.32
CA VAL A 43 9.60 -5.60 3.59
C VAL A 43 10.36 -4.27 3.48
N ARG A 44 11.10 -4.06 2.38
CA ARG A 44 11.81 -2.79 2.15
C ARG A 44 10.83 -1.64 2.01
N LYS A 45 9.77 -1.81 1.21
CA LYS A 45 8.76 -0.79 0.99
C LYS A 45 7.99 -0.43 2.25
N ALA A 46 7.64 -1.41 3.08
CA ALA A 46 6.99 -1.17 4.36
C ALA A 46 7.87 -0.33 5.29
N LYS A 47 9.18 -0.61 5.34
CA LYS A 47 10.13 0.22 6.11
C LYS A 47 10.19 1.65 5.60
N GLU A 48 10.27 1.85 4.28
CA GLU A 48 10.24 3.19 3.67
C GLU A 48 8.96 3.96 4.02
N LEU A 49 7.80 3.29 3.96
CA LEU A 49 6.50 3.92 4.23
C LEU A 49 6.28 4.29 5.70
N LEU A 50 6.94 3.59 6.63
CA LEU A 50 6.84 3.81 8.08
C LEU A 50 7.96 4.71 8.63
N ALA A 51 9.04 4.95 7.88
CA ALA A 51 10.17 5.75 8.31
C ALA A 51 9.95 7.27 8.23
N ALA A 52 8.71 7.71 7.98
CA ALA A 52 8.30 9.12 7.95
C ALA A 52 7.84 9.62 9.32
#